data_AF-H9FEI1-F1
#
_entry.id   AF-H9FEI1-F1
#
_cell.length_a   1.000
_cell.length_b   1.000
_cell.length_c   1.000
_cell.angle_alpha   90.00
_cell.angle_beta   90.00
_cell.angle_gamma   90.00
#
_symmetry.space_group_name_H-M   'P 1'
#
loop_
_entity.id
_entity.type
_entity.pdbx_description
1 polymer ?
#
loop_
_entity_poly.entity_id
_entity_poly.type
_entity_poly.pdbx_seq_one_letter_code
_entity_poly.pdbx_strand_id
1 'polypeptide(L)'
;PNVNLKHLDLSFNAFDALPICKEFGNMSQLKFLGLSTTHLEKSTVLPIAHLNISKVLLVLGEHYGDKEDPEGLQNFNTESLHIVFPTSKEFNFILDVSVRTVANLELSNIKCVLEDNECSYFLNILAKLQTNPKLSSLTLNNIETTWNSFIRILQLVWHTTVRYFSISNVKLQGQLDFRDFDYSGTSLKALSVHQVVSDVFNFPQRDIYEIF
;
A
#
# COMPACT_ATOMS: atom_id res chain seq x y z
N PRO A 1 -19.23 21.50 -20.93
CA PRO A 1 -19.10 20.24 -21.71
C PRO A 1 -18.84 19.06 -20.77
N ASN A 2 -19.75 18.08 -20.70
CA ASN A 2 -19.53 16.88 -19.89
C ASN A 2 -18.60 15.95 -20.68
N VAL A 3 -17.42 15.66 -20.15
CA VAL A 3 -16.41 14.86 -20.84
C VAL A 3 -16.72 13.39 -20.58
N ASN A 4 -16.95 12.61 -21.64
CA ASN A 4 -17.38 11.20 -21.55
C ASN A 4 -16.21 10.23 -21.30
N LEU A 5 -15.12 10.70 -20.70
CA LEU A 5 -13.91 9.93 -20.48
C LEU A 5 -14.08 9.02 -19.27
N LYS A 6 -13.84 7.72 -19.45
CA LYS A 6 -13.98 6.70 -18.40
C LYS A 6 -12.65 6.22 -17.84
N HIS A 7 -11.59 6.27 -18.64
CA HIS A 7 -10.27 5.80 -18.27
C HIS A 7 -9.26 6.86 -18.70
N LEU A 8 -8.47 7.34 -17.75
CA LEU A 8 -7.34 8.22 -18.00
C LEU A 8 -6.15 7.66 -17.23
N ASP A 9 -5.05 7.43 -17.92
CA ASP A 9 -3.82 6.95 -17.30
C ASP A 9 -2.67 7.88 -17.64
N LEU A 10 -2.19 8.56 -16.61
CA LEU A 10 -1.02 9.43 -16.61
C LEU A 10 0.06 8.87 -15.66
N SER A 11 -0.07 7.63 -15.19
CA SER A 11 0.88 6.98 -14.30
C SER A 11 2.20 6.66 -15.01
N PHE A 12 3.25 6.36 -14.23
CA PHE A 12 4.61 6.09 -14.74
C PHE A 12 5.22 7.20 -15.61
N ASN A 13 4.80 8.45 -15.39
CA ASN A 13 5.43 9.64 -15.97
C ASN A 13 6.28 10.37 -14.93
N ALA A 14 7.28 11.13 -15.38
CA ALA A 14 8.16 11.93 -14.53
C ALA A 14 7.54 13.29 -14.19
N PHE A 15 6.35 13.29 -13.58
CA PHE A 15 5.72 14.53 -13.12
C PHE A 15 6.24 14.90 -11.73
N ASP A 16 6.70 16.15 -11.59
CA ASP A 16 7.11 16.69 -10.29
C ASP A 16 5.89 16.94 -9.38
N ALA A 17 4.77 17.33 -9.99
CA ALA A 17 3.50 17.63 -9.32
C ALA A 17 2.38 16.77 -9.88
N LEU A 18 1.39 16.48 -9.04
CA LEU A 18 0.23 15.67 -9.41
C LEU A 18 -0.54 16.34 -10.58
N PRO A 19 -0.75 15.67 -11.73
CA PRO A 19 -1.28 16.30 -12.94
C PRO A 19 -2.82 16.43 -12.89
N ILE A 20 -3.33 17.09 -11.84
CA ILE A 20 -4.74 17.38 -11.62
C ILE A 20 -4.98 18.88 -11.72
N CYS A 21 -5.99 19.27 -12.49
CA CYS A 21 -6.48 20.64 -12.56
C CYS A 21 -8.00 20.69 -12.37
N LYS A 22 -8.57 21.90 -12.27
CA LYS A 22 -10.01 22.12 -12.03
C LYS A 22 -10.90 21.43 -13.08
N GLU A 23 -10.43 21.28 -14.31
CA GLU A 23 -11.17 20.66 -15.41
C GLU A 23 -11.43 19.16 -15.17
N PHE A 24 -10.59 18.48 -14.39
CA PHE A 24 -10.81 17.08 -14.02
C PHE A 24 -12.13 16.91 -13.25
N GLY A 25 -12.54 17.93 -12.48
CA GLY A 25 -13.81 17.93 -11.76
C GLY A 25 -15.05 17.78 -12.64
N ASN A 26 -14.94 17.99 -13.96
CA ASN A 26 -16.00 17.78 -14.94
C ASN A 26 -16.07 16.34 -15.48
N MET A 27 -15.13 15.47 -15.12
CA MET A 27 -15.05 14.08 -15.60
C MET A 27 -15.92 13.14 -14.77
N SER A 28 -17.22 13.43 -14.70
CA SER A 28 -18.19 12.69 -13.87
C SER A 28 -18.33 11.19 -14.19
N GLN A 29 -17.88 10.75 -15.37
CA GLN A 29 -17.90 9.35 -15.80
C GLN A 29 -16.58 8.61 -15.58
N LEU A 30 -15.56 9.25 -15.01
CA LEU A 30 -14.26 8.64 -14.82
C LEU A 30 -14.36 7.45 -13.85
N LYS A 31 -13.87 6.29 -14.29
CA LYS A 31 -13.85 5.03 -13.54
C LYS A 31 -12.45 4.61 -13.15
N PHE A 32 -11.47 4.90 -14.00
CA PHE A 32 -10.06 4.67 -13.72
C PHE A 32 -9.27 5.96 -13.88
N LEU A 33 -8.41 6.24 -12.91
CA LEU A 33 -7.47 7.35 -12.95
C LEU A 33 -6.08 6.88 -12.51
N GLY A 34 -5.14 6.83 -13.46
CA GLY A 34 -3.72 6.62 -13.20
C GLY A 34 -2.99 7.95 -13.11
N LEU A 35 -2.18 8.14 -12.07
CA LEU A 35 -1.43 9.35 -11.78
C LEU A 35 -0.01 9.00 -11.37
N SER A 36 0.92 9.93 -11.60
CA SER A 36 2.23 9.90 -10.96
C SER A 36 2.58 11.28 -10.39
N THR A 37 3.42 11.28 -9.36
CA THR A 37 3.94 12.52 -8.75
C THR A 37 5.17 12.21 -7.91
N THR A 38 6.08 13.17 -7.75
CA THR A 38 7.08 13.16 -6.67
C THR A 38 6.64 13.92 -5.43
N HIS A 39 5.54 14.68 -5.52
CA HIS A 39 5.00 15.47 -4.42
C HIS A 39 3.48 15.28 -4.30
N LEU A 40 3.01 14.81 -3.15
CA LEU A 40 1.59 14.62 -2.88
C LEU A 40 1.17 15.50 -1.72
N GLU A 41 0.27 16.45 -1.97
CA GLU A 41 -0.38 17.25 -0.93
C GLU A 41 -1.88 17.05 -0.96
N LYS A 42 -2.51 17.16 0.20
CA LYS A 42 -3.97 17.09 0.36
C LYS A 42 -4.70 18.09 -0.54
N SER A 43 -4.14 19.29 -0.69
CA SER A 43 -4.70 20.39 -1.49
C SER A 43 -4.83 20.05 -2.98
N THR A 44 -3.86 19.30 -3.53
CA THR A 44 -3.75 19.00 -4.97
C THR A 44 -4.85 18.04 -5.47
N VAL A 45 -5.47 17.29 -4.56
CA VAL A 45 -6.53 16.31 -4.86
C VAL A 45 -7.94 16.94 -4.84
N LEU A 46 -8.09 18.13 -4.23
CA LEU A 46 -9.39 18.81 -4.10
C LEU A 46 -10.20 18.92 -5.39
N PRO A 47 -9.62 19.18 -6.58
CA PRO A 47 -10.39 19.28 -7.82
C PRO A 47 -11.17 18.01 -8.21
N ILE A 48 -10.80 16.85 -7.68
CA ILE A 48 -11.44 15.57 -7.96
C ILE A 48 -12.12 14.94 -6.73
N ALA A 49 -12.10 15.60 -5.58
CA ALA A 49 -12.56 15.02 -4.31
C ALA A 49 -14.05 14.63 -4.33
N HIS A 50 -14.87 15.32 -5.12
CA HIS A 50 -16.30 15.01 -5.29
C HIS A 50 -16.58 13.89 -6.31
N LEU A 51 -15.59 13.48 -7.11
CA LEU A 51 -15.75 12.40 -8.08
C LEU A 51 -15.73 11.06 -7.36
N ASN A 52 -16.61 10.14 -7.75
CA ASN A 52 -16.59 8.76 -7.27
C ASN A 52 -15.88 7.88 -8.30
N ILE A 53 -14.55 7.86 -8.24
CA ILE A 53 -13.70 7.11 -9.17
C ILE A 53 -13.63 5.66 -8.67
N SER A 54 -13.81 4.67 -9.54
CA SER A 54 -13.83 3.26 -9.09
C SER A 54 -12.45 2.75 -8.70
N LYS A 55 -11.41 3.10 -9.46
CA LYS A 55 -10.02 2.75 -9.16
C LYS A 55 -9.07 3.92 -9.43
N VAL A 56 -8.19 4.17 -8.47
CA VAL A 56 -7.06 5.10 -8.61
C VAL A 56 -5.76 4.30 -8.53
N LEU A 57 -4.86 4.56 -9.48
CA LEU A 57 -3.46 4.14 -9.43
C LEU A 57 -2.61 5.39 -9.19
N LEU A 58 -1.79 5.37 -8.13
CA LEU A 58 -0.87 6.43 -7.79
C LEU A 58 0.56 5.88 -7.78
N VAL A 59 1.39 6.37 -8.69
CA VAL A 59 2.81 6.03 -8.78
C VAL A 59 3.63 7.16 -8.18
N LEU A 60 4.31 6.87 -7.08
CA LEU A 60 5.17 7.82 -6.39
C LEU A 60 6.57 7.75 -7.01
N GLY A 61 7.04 8.87 -7.55
CA GLY A 61 8.31 8.96 -8.25
C GLY A 61 9.52 9.00 -7.30
N GLU A 62 10.72 8.84 -7.85
CA GLU A 62 11.97 8.63 -7.08
C GLU A 62 12.29 9.70 -6.02
N HIS A 63 11.83 10.95 -6.20
CA HIS A 63 12.02 12.04 -5.23
C HIS A 63 10.91 12.14 -4.17
N TYR A 64 9.91 11.26 -4.19
CA TYR A 64 8.94 11.16 -3.11
C TYR A 64 9.65 10.77 -1.80
N GLY A 65 9.20 11.33 -0.68
CA GLY A 65 9.83 11.21 0.64
C GLY A 65 10.68 12.42 1.06
N ASP A 66 11.09 13.28 0.13
CA ASP A 66 11.91 14.48 0.48
C ASP A 66 11.08 15.54 1.24
N LYS A 67 9.79 15.64 0.90
CA LYS A 67 8.75 16.39 1.61
C LYS A 67 7.45 15.62 1.52
N GLU A 68 6.88 15.28 2.68
CA GLU A 68 5.67 14.48 2.76
C GLU A 68 4.56 15.25 3.47
N ASP A 69 3.38 15.20 2.88
CA ASP A 69 2.12 15.48 3.56
C ASP A 69 1.46 14.13 3.90
N PRO A 70 1.44 13.71 5.18
CA PRO A 70 0.83 12.45 5.58
C PRO A 70 -0.64 12.35 5.18
N GLU A 71 -1.33 13.50 5.05
CA GLU A 71 -2.75 13.55 4.70
C GLU A 71 -3.00 13.66 3.19
N GLY A 72 -1.96 13.51 2.36
CA GLY A 72 -2.03 13.64 0.91
C GLY A 72 -3.11 12.80 0.24
N LEU A 73 -3.52 11.69 0.86
CA LEU A 73 -4.56 10.79 0.34
C LEU A 73 -5.98 11.09 0.84
N GLN A 74 -6.17 11.94 1.85
CA GLN A 74 -7.46 12.04 2.56
C GLN A 74 -8.62 12.53 1.68
N ASN A 75 -8.34 13.26 0.60
CA ASN A 75 -9.35 13.80 -0.31
C ASN A 75 -9.68 12.86 -1.47
N PHE A 76 -9.03 11.70 -1.60
CA PHE A 76 -9.43 10.72 -2.61
C PHE A 76 -10.76 10.07 -2.24
N ASN A 77 -11.68 10.05 -3.22
CA ASN A 77 -12.94 9.34 -3.12
C ASN A 77 -12.94 8.19 -4.15
N THR A 78 -12.41 7.05 -3.71
CA THR A 78 -12.28 5.85 -4.54
C THR A 78 -12.57 4.59 -3.76
N GLU A 79 -13.12 3.58 -4.42
CA GLU A 79 -13.33 2.25 -3.83
C GLU A 79 -12.03 1.43 -3.82
N SER A 80 -11.24 1.55 -4.88
CA SER A 80 -9.97 0.82 -5.04
C SER A 80 -8.81 1.79 -5.20
N LEU A 81 -7.75 1.58 -4.42
CA LEU A 81 -6.55 2.40 -4.45
C LEU A 81 -5.31 1.51 -4.59
N HIS A 82 -4.49 1.81 -5.58
CA HIS A 82 -3.19 1.17 -5.77
C HIS A 82 -2.10 2.23 -5.65
N ILE A 83 -1.17 2.03 -4.71
CA ILE A 83 -0.02 2.89 -4.51
C ILE A 83 1.25 2.11 -4.87
N VAL A 84 2.05 2.69 -5.75
CA VAL A 84 3.37 2.15 -6.14
C VAL A 84 4.43 3.08 -5.58
N PHE A 85 5.22 2.58 -4.63
CA PHE A 85 6.30 3.35 -4.02
C PHE A 85 7.57 3.34 -4.88
N PRO A 86 8.50 4.30 -4.67
CA PRO A 86 9.80 4.32 -5.34
C PRO A 86 10.59 3.03 -5.09
N THR A 87 11.30 2.53 -6.10
CA THR A 87 12.08 1.28 -5.99
C THR A 87 13.54 1.49 -5.61
N SER A 88 14.08 2.70 -5.84
CA SER A 88 15.51 2.97 -5.61
C SER A 88 15.88 3.20 -4.15
N LYS A 89 14.88 3.32 -3.26
CA LYS A 89 15.05 3.67 -1.85
C LYS A 89 14.43 2.62 -0.94
N GLU A 90 14.96 2.52 0.27
CA GLU A 90 14.29 1.78 1.35
C GLU A 90 12.98 2.48 1.73
N PHE A 91 12.03 1.70 2.23
CA PHE A 91 10.73 2.18 2.64
C PHE A 91 10.84 3.00 3.92
N ASN A 92 10.75 4.32 3.79
CA ASN A 92 10.79 5.27 4.90
C ASN A 92 9.78 6.40 4.74
N PHE A 93 8.59 6.07 4.22
CA PHE A 93 7.54 7.04 3.88
C PHE A 93 6.54 7.24 5.02
N ILE A 94 6.08 8.48 5.18
CA ILE A 94 5.04 8.88 6.12
C ILE A 94 3.78 9.25 5.34
N LEU A 95 2.99 8.24 4.98
CA LEU A 95 1.75 8.40 4.22
C LEU A 95 0.58 7.72 4.93
N ASP A 96 -0.49 8.47 5.19
CA ASP A 96 -1.72 7.91 5.76
C ASP A 96 -2.59 7.27 4.69
N VAL A 97 -2.51 5.95 4.59
CA VAL A 97 -3.30 5.14 3.64
C VAL A 97 -4.69 4.77 4.17
N SER A 98 -5.09 5.24 5.36
CA SER A 98 -6.39 4.92 6.00
C SER A 98 -7.58 5.70 5.40
N VAL A 99 -7.63 5.77 4.07
CA VAL A 99 -8.69 6.46 3.34
C VAL A 99 -10.02 5.73 3.51
N ARG A 100 -10.97 6.34 4.23
CA ARG A 100 -12.24 5.71 4.66
C ARG A 100 -13.15 5.20 3.52
N THR A 101 -12.95 5.67 2.30
CA THR A 101 -13.72 5.26 1.12
C THR A 101 -13.18 3.98 0.48
N VAL A 102 -11.90 3.65 0.72
CA VAL A 102 -11.19 2.53 0.10
C VAL A 102 -11.61 1.21 0.73
N ALA A 103 -12.11 0.31 -0.10
CA ALA A 103 -12.43 -1.08 0.24
C ALA A 103 -11.35 -2.06 -0.24
N ASN A 104 -10.60 -1.70 -1.29
CA ASN A 104 -9.52 -2.51 -1.86
C ASN A 104 -8.23 -1.67 -1.92
N LEU A 105 -7.23 -2.04 -1.12
CA LEU A 105 -5.93 -1.38 -1.09
C LEU A 105 -4.86 -2.29 -1.68
N GLU A 106 -4.06 -1.75 -2.60
CA GLU A 106 -2.87 -2.40 -3.13
C GLU A 106 -1.65 -1.51 -2.87
N LEU A 107 -0.62 -2.07 -2.24
CA LEU A 107 0.65 -1.38 -1.98
C LEU A 107 1.77 -2.16 -2.67
N SER A 108 2.59 -1.49 -3.47
CA SER A 108 3.67 -2.12 -4.24
C SER A 108 5.03 -1.48 -3.97
N ASN A 109 6.09 -2.29 -4.12
CA ASN A 109 7.50 -1.89 -3.96
C ASN A 109 7.83 -1.56 -2.50
N ILE A 110 7.70 -2.55 -1.62
CA ILE A 110 8.02 -2.42 -0.20
C ILE A 110 9.39 -3.02 0.03
N LYS A 111 10.40 -2.17 0.21
CA LYS A 111 11.76 -2.60 0.50
C LYS A 111 12.15 -2.20 1.92
N CYS A 112 12.37 -3.17 2.79
CA CYS A 112 12.69 -3.00 4.21
C CYS A 112 13.77 -4.01 4.62
N VAL A 113 14.99 -3.79 4.17
CA VAL A 113 16.12 -4.75 4.23
C VAL A 113 17.16 -4.34 5.27
N LEU A 114 17.25 -3.06 5.61
CA LEU A 114 18.25 -2.55 6.56
C LEU A 114 17.88 -2.86 8.03
N GLU A 115 18.87 -3.34 8.79
CA GLU A 115 18.71 -3.85 10.16
C GLU A 115 18.25 -2.78 11.17
N ASP A 116 18.51 -1.49 10.93
CA ASP A 116 18.35 -0.45 11.95
C ASP A 116 16.89 -0.15 12.34
N ASN A 117 15.89 -0.53 11.53
CA ASN A 117 14.51 -0.07 11.73
C ASN A 117 13.41 -1.13 11.63
N GLU A 118 13.72 -2.42 11.43
CA GLU A 118 12.73 -3.54 11.38
C GLU A 118 11.46 -3.28 10.52
N CYS A 119 11.56 -2.49 9.44
CA CYS A 119 10.42 -2.05 8.61
C CYS A 119 9.38 -1.16 9.35
N SER A 120 9.77 -0.47 10.41
CA SER A 120 8.88 0.30 11.31
C SER A 120 7.96 1.31 10.61
N TYR A 121 8.45 2.01 9.59
CA TYR A 121 7.65 2.95 8.79
C TYR A 121 6.46 2.25 8.11
N PHE A 122 6.71 1.12 7.47
CA PHE A 122 5.66 0.35 6.83
C PHE A 122 4.72 -0.30 7.85
N LEU A 123 5.26 -0.82 8.95
CA LEU A 123 4.44 -1.36 10.04
C LEU A 123 3.49 -0.29 10.62
N ASN A 124 3.94 0.97 10.75
CA ASN A 124 3.09 2.09 11.17
C ASN A 124 1.97 2.38 10.16
N ILE A 125 2.26 2.32 8.86
CA ILE A 125 1.24 2.44 7.80
C ILE A 125 0.19 1.32 7.93
N LEU A 126 0.62 0.07 8.12
CA LEU A 126 -0.29 -1.06 8.28
C LEU A 126 -1.14 -0.96 9.56
N ALA A 127 -0.57 -0.48 10.67
CA ALA A 127 -1.30 -0.30 11.92
C ALA A 127 -2.49 0.66 11.76
N LYS A 128 -2.34 1.71 10.94
CA LYS A 128 -3.43 2.67 10.66
C LYS A 128 -4.60 2.05 9.89
N LEU A 129 -4.40 0.92 9.19
CA LEU A 129 -5.48 0.23 8.46
C LEU A 129 -6.60 -0.26 9.39
N GLN A 130 -6.30 -0.51 10.66
CA GLN A 130 -7.29 -0.87 11.68
C GLN A 130 -8.39 0.19 11.85
N THR A 131 -8.10 1.44 11.49
CA THR A 131 -9.05 2.56 11.59
C THR A 131 -10.01 2.65 10.40
N ASN A 132 -9.79 1.87 9.33
CA ASN A 132 -10.65 1.86 8.14
C ASN A 132 -11.70 0.72 8.22
N PRO A 133 -12.97 1.02 8.56
CA PRO A 133 -14.01 0.00 8.69
C PRO A 133 -14.48 -0.57 7.33
N LYS A 134 -14.16 0.08 6.21
CA LYS A 134 -14.56 -0.38 4.86
C LYS A 134 -13.54 -1.28 4.20
N LEU A 135 -12.29 -1.29 4.67
CA LEU A 135 -11.23 -2.08 4.07
C LEU A 135 -11.60 -3.56 4.14
N SER A 136 -11.62 -4.21 2.97
CA SER A 136 -12.03 -5.61 2.83
C SER A 136 -10.95 -6.45 2.14
N SER A 137 -10.19 -5.84 1.23
CA SER A 137 -9.10 -6.50 0.52
C SER A 137 -7.81 -5.70 0.65
N LEU A 138 -6.72 -6.40 0.97
CA LEU A 138 -5.37 -5.86 0.97
C LEU A 138 -4.50 -6.71 0.04
N THR A 139 -3.77 -6.06 -0.86
CA THR A 139 -2.75 -6.68 -1.69
C THR A 139 -1.40 -6.01 -1.42
N LEU A 140 -0.40 -6.81 -1.09
CA LEU A 140 0.99 -6.35 -0.98
C LEU A 140 1.81 -7.03 -2.09
N ASN A 141 2.51 -6.24 -2.89
CA ASN A 141 3.23 -6.74 -4.05
C ASN A 141 4.67 -6.22 -4.07
N ASN A 142 5.60 -7.04 -4.57
CA ASN A 142 7.01 -6.72 -4.68
C ASN A 142 7.59 -6.28 -3.32
N ILE A 143 7.71 -7.24 -2.41
CA ILE A 143 8.17 -7.02 -1.04
C ILE A 143 9.57 -7.61 -0.90
N GLU A 144 10.52 -6.83 -0.41
CA GLU A 144 11.83 -7.31 -0.01
C GLU A 144 12.05 -6.96 1.47
N THR A 145 12.08 -7.96 2.35
CA THR A 145 12.17 -7.72 3.81
C THR A 145 12.78 -8.90 4.57
N THR A 146 12.90 -8.77 5.90
CA THR A 146 13.35 -9.86 6.77
C THR A 146 12.22 -10.80 7.15
N TRP A 147 12.53 -12.03 7.55
CA TRP A 147 11.55 -12.96 8.11
C TRP A 147 10.78 -12.34 9.29
N ASN A 148 11.47 -11.75 10.28
CA ASN A 148 10.82 -11.10 11.42
C ASN A 148 9.83 -10.00 11.00
N SER A 149 10.23 -9.11 10.08
CA SER A 149 9.35 -8.06 9.58
C SER A 149 8.16 -8.63 8.79
N PHE A 150 8.36 -9.68 8.01
CA PHE A 150 7.29 -10.36 7.28
C PHE A 150 6.23 -10.94 8.22
N ILE A 151 6.64 -11.62 9.30
CA ILE A 151 5.68 -12.15 10.29
C ILE A 151 4.96 -11.02 11.03
N ARG A 152 5.65 -9.91 11.36
CA ARG A 152 5.01 -8.72 11.95
C ARG A 152 3.97 -8.08 11.02
N ILE A 153 4.24 -8.05 9.71
CA ILE A 153 3.26 -7.60 8.69
C ILE A 153 2.00 -8.47 8.75
N LEU A 154 2.17 -9.80 8.75
CA LEU A 154 1.06 -10.74 8.87
C LEU A 154 0.27 -10.52 10.16
N GLN A 155 0.94 -10.40 11.31
CA GLN A 155 0.33 -10.17 12.63
C GLN A 155 -0.50 -8.87 12.65
N LEU A 156 0.02 -7.78 12.10
CA LEU A 156 -0.71 -6.51 12.06
C LEU A 156 -1.97 -6.61 11.22
N VAL A 157 -1.88 -7.21 10.03
CA VAL A 157 -3.04 -7.37 9.14
C VAL A 157 -4.06 -8.35 9.74
N TRP A 158 -3.60 -9.34 10.51
CA TRP A 158 -4.45 -10.33 11.18
C TRP A 158 -5.55 -9.69 12.03
N HIS A 159 -5.23 -8.58 12.71
CA HIS A 159 -6.14 -7.83 13.58
C HIS A 159 -6.83 -6.64 12.89
N THR A 160 -6.88 -6.62 11.56
CA THR A 160 -7.64 -5.62 10.80
C THR A 160 -9.02 -6.15 10.39
N THR A 161 -9.80 -5.30 9.71
CA THR A 161 -11.08 -5.65 9.08
C THR A 161 -10.91 -6.40 7.74
N VAL A 162 -9.67 -6.57 7.25
CA VAL A 162 -9.38 -7.23 5.97
C VAL A 162 -9.91 -8.66 5.97
N ARG A 163 -10.60 -9.02 4.89
CA ARG A 163 -11.15 -10.36 4.64
C ARG A 163 -10.34 -11.14 3.62
N TYR A 164 -9.75 -10.45 2.64
CA TYR A 164 -8.95 -11.06 1.58
C TYR A 164 -7.58 -10.43 1.56
N PHE A 165 -6.57 -11.19 1.96
CA PHE A 165 -5.20 -10.73 1.98
C PHE A 165 -4.38 -11.49 0.93
N SER A 166 -3.82 -10.77 -0.03
CA SER A 166 -2.93 -11.33 -1.04
C SER A 166 -1.54 -10.74 -0.94
N ILE A 167 -0.55 -11.59 -1.07
CA ILE A 167 0.86 -11.23 -1.07
C ILE A 167 1.51 -11.89 -2.28
N SER A 168 2.27 -11.13 -3.05
CA SER A 168 3.00 -11.63 -4.21
C SER A 168 4.39 -11.03 -4.32
N ASN A 169 5.30 -11.78 -4.97
CA ASN A 169 6.65 -11.34 -5.28
C ASN A 169 7.42 -10.95 -4.01
N VAL A 170 7.65 -11.94 -3.14
CA VAL A 170 8.30 -11.73 -1.84
C VAL A 170 9.73 -12.23 -1.92
N LYS A 171 10.67 -11.40 -1.47
CA LYS A 171 12.06 -11.77 -1.19
C LYS A 171 12.31 -11.64 0.30
N LEU A 172 12.63 -12.75 0.96
CA LEU A 172 12.86 -12.83 2.41
C LEU A 172 14.32 -13.11 2.73
N GLN A 173 14.84 -12.43 3.74
CA GLN A 173 16.20 -12.63 4.26
C GLN A 173 16.24 -12.63 5.79
N GLY A 174 17.42 -12.87 6.37
CA GLY A 174 17.64 -12.83 7.80
C GLY A 174 17.10 -14.07 8.54
N GLN A 175 17.11 -13.99 9.87
CA GLN A 175 16.63 -15.06 10.75
C GLN A 175 15.16 -14.86 11.13
N LEU A 176 14.53 -15.95 11.57
CA LEU A 176 13.19 -15.96 12.14
C LEU A 176 13.29 -16.18 13.65
N ASP A 177 13.23 -15.09 14.42
CA ASP A 177 13.26 -15.12 15.88
C ASP A 177 11.86 -14.90 16.47
N PHE A 178 11.01 -14.16 15.75
CA PHE A 178 9.64 -13.86 16.15
C PHE A 178 8.70 -15.01 15.75
N ARG A 179 8.34 -15.85 16.73
CA ARG A 179 7.52 -17.05 16.54
C ARG A 179 6.13 -16.98 17.17
N ASP A 180 5.93 -16.07 18.10
CA ASP A 180 4.65 -15.91 18.78
C ASP A 180 3.65 -15.19 17.87
N PHE A 181 2.68 -15.93 17.34
CA PHE A 181 1.64 -15.38 16.50
C PHE A 181 0.27 -15.44 17.21
N ASP A 182 -0.37 -14.28 17.39
CA ASP A 182 -1.73 -14.21 17.94
C ASP A 182 -2.76 -14.38 16.82
N TYR A 183 -3.37 -15.55 16.78
CA TYR A 183 -4.40 -15.89 15.80
C TYR A 183 -5.79 -15.34 16.14
N SER A 184 -5.97 -14.70 17.30
CA SER A 184 -7.27 -14.26 17.78
C SER A 184 -7.83 -13.05 17.00
N GLY A 185 -9.15 -12.89 17.03
CA GLY A 185 -9.81 -11.67 16.58
C GLY A 185 -9.67 -11.33 15.08
N THR A 186 -9.42 -12.31 14.21
CA THR A 186 -9.26 -12.05 12.77
C THR A 186 -10.56 -11.96 12.00
N SER A 187 -10.58 -11.10 10.98
CA SER A 187 -11.63 -11.02 9.96
C SER A 187 -11.28 -11.76 8.67
N LEU A 188 -10.06 -12.31 8.57
CA LEU A 188 -9.56 -12.95 7.36
C LEU A 188 -10.40 -14.16 6.97
N LYS A 189 -10.74 -14.23 5.69
CA LYS A 189 -11.41 -15.36 5.03
C LYS A 189 -10.47 -16.11 4.09
N ALA A 190 -9.51 -15.41 3.51
CA ALA A 190 -8.47 -16.00 2.70
C ALA A 190 -7.16 -15.20 2.82
N LEU A 191 -6.08 -15.95 2.99
CA LEU A 191 -4.71 -15.48 2.83
C LEU A 191 -4.12 -16.22 1.63
N SER A 192 -3.46 -15.49 0.73
CA SER A 192 -2.74 -16.08 -0.39
C SER A 192 -1.35 -15.49 -0.48
N VAL A 193 -0.34 -16.34 -0.58
CA VAL A 193 1.06 -15.94 -0.66
C VAL A 193 1.68 -16.63 -1.86
N HIS A 194 2.18 -15.86 -2.82
CA HIS A 194 2.70 -16.36 -4.08
C HIS A 194 4.10 -15.85 -4.35
N GLN A 195 4.91 -16.66 -5.05
CA GLN A 195 6.22 -16.25 -5.55
C GLN A 195 7.13 -15.74 -4.42
N VAL A 196 7.34 -16.59 -3.42
CA VAL A 196 8.26 -16.33 -2.31
C VAL A 196 9.62 -16.92 -2.66
N VAL A 197 10.64 -16.08 -2.63
CA VAL A 197 12.04 -16.46 -2.66
C VAL A 197 12.61 -16.10 -1.30
N SER A 198 13.43 -16.97 -0.73
CA SER A 198 14.17 -16.63 0.48
C SER A 198 15.63 -16.94 0.31
N ASP A 199 16.47 -16.01 0.76
CA ASP A 199 17.91 -16.20 0.84
C ASP A 199 18.25 -17.34 1.81
N VAL A 200 19.38 -18.01 1.65
CA VAL A 200 19.74 -19.17 2.48
C VAL A 200 19.85 -18.76 3.94
N PHE A 201 18.95 -19.28 4.78
CA PHE A 201 18.91 -19.01 6.21
C PHE A 201 19.16 -20.28 7.04
N ASN A 202 19.67 -20.09 8.25
CA ASN A 202 19.97 -21.14 9.22
C ASN A 202 18.93 -21.13 10.36
N PHE A 203 17.66 -21.36 10.05
CA PHE A 203 16.65 -21.63 11.09
C PHE A 203 15.85 -22.90 10.78
N PRO A 204 15.40 -23.63 11.82
CA PRO A 204 14.54 -24.80 11.63
C PRO A 204 13.27 -24.48 10.84
N GLN A 205 13.00 -25.22 9.77
CA GLN A 205 11.76 -25.07 8.98
C GLN A 205 10.49 -25.23 9.85
N ARG A 206 10.60 -25.94 10.98
CA ARG A 206 9.54 -26.06 11.98
C ARG A 206 9.03 -24.70 12.47
N ASP A 207 9.90 -23.69 12.59
CA ASP A 207 9.50 -22.37 13.08
C ASP A 207 8.50 -21.70 12.11
N ILE A 208 8.57 -22.00 10.81
CA ILE A 208 7.55 -21.55 9.82
C ILE A 208 6.23 -22.30 10.03
N TYR A 209 6.29 -23.62 10.24
CA TYR A 209 5.10 -24.45 10.43
C TYR A 209 4.35 -24.21 11.74
N GLU A 210 4.98 -23.55 12.73
CA GLU A 210 4.28 -23.13 13.94
C GLU A 210 3.45 -21.84 13.71
N ILE A 211 3.73 -21.11 12.62
CA ILE A 211 3.06 -19.86 12.24
C ILE A 211 1.98 -20.05 11.15
N PHE A 212 2.10 -21.09 10.31
CA PHE A 212 1.17 -21.40 9.21
C PHE A 212 0.53 -22.78 9.36
#